data_AF-A0A0L1JAX6-F1
#
_entry.id   AF-A0A0L1JAX6-F1
#
_cell.length_a   1.000
_cell.length_b   1.000
_cell.length_c   1.000
_cell.angle_alpha   90.00
_cell.angle_beta   90.00
_cell.angle_gamma   90.00
#
_symmetry.space_group_name_H-M   'P 1'
#
loop_
_entity.id
_entity.type
_entity.pdbx_description
1 polymer ?
#
loop_
_entity_poly.entity_id
_entity_poly.type
_entity_poly.pdbx_seq_one_letter_code
_entity_poly.pdbx_strand_id
1 'polypeptide(L)'
;MTENILTAFNGQLNLRIAYTYTLNQIYNFLADVVNQPGFYGITINDISELVLIRGEILRLSLPRGEEYDAAALRPRQHIHRAINPRWSATNRTRVSKFTLLRYQHDWVPFWSATDLLGLFLSRTGSAPTGATKRNFYLPLTAVYGKWCSKLIRTDPPFVVQCTWREAPGEWARFLLGASMAGHEIDTVETGAWGHVLNRAWYNVICSELLKLKGWSQRVSPSIQARGAKRGKQFGRCSETYPLRFLLCGQEAPERVYGLALSKWFLSAPVYEDRLSGKIWANLWDPCLNCKEVIRMWNGDINHILKWYGSEGAPQ
;
A
#
# COMPACT_ATOMS: atom_id res chain seq x y z
N MET A 1 2.74 -0.18 29.96
CA MET A 1 1.98 1.04 29.63
C MET A 1 1.28 0.82 28.29
N THR A 2 0.02 1.24 28.20
CA THR A 2 -0.82 1.19 26.99
C THR A 2 -0.86 2.57 26.36
N GLU A 3 -0.70 2.66 25.05
CA GLU A 3 -0.63 3.96 24.39
C GLU A 3 -2.03 4.58 24.19
N ASN A 4 -2.13 5.90 24.33
CA ASN A 4 -3.35 6.63 24.02
C ASN A 4 -3.54 6.74 22.50
N ILE A 5 -4.26 5.79 21.91
CA ILE A 5 -4.47 5.74 20.45
C ILE A 5 -5.47 6.81 20.03
N LEU A 6 -5.05 7.66 19.09
CA LEU A 6 -5.89 8.72 18.54
C LEU A 6 -6.96 8.14 17.62
N THR A 7 -8.13 8.78 17.59
CA THR A 7 -9.16 8.51 16.59
C THR A 7 -8.75 9.11 15.25
N ALA A 8 -9.03 8.39 14.17
CA ALA A 8 -8.72 8.81 12.80
C ALA A 8 -9.92 9.49 12.13
N PHE A 9 -9.63 10.21 11.05
CA PHE A 9 -10.60 10.79 10.13
C PHE A 9 -11.65 11.66 10.83
N ASN A 10 -11.18 12.77 11.41
CA ASN A 10 -12.00 13.72 12.16
C ASN A 10 -12.81 13.07 13.30
N GLY A 11 -12.16 12.15 14.01
CA GLY A 11 -12.73 11.47 15.17
C GLY A 11 -13.68 10.31 14.86
N GLN A 12 -13.97 10.04 13.58
CA GLN A 12 -15.00 9.07 13.19
C GLN A 12 -14.53 7.62 13.26
N LEU A 13 -13.22 7.35 13.29
CA LEU A 13 -12.69 5.98 13.28
C LEU A 13 -11.82 5.70 14.50
N ASN A 14 -12.32 4.88 15.43
CA ASN A 14 -11.51 4.31 16.50
C ASN A 14 -10.66 3.15 15.96
N LEU A 15 -9.34 3.34 15.89
CA LEU A 15 -8.42 2.40 15.24
C LEU A 15 -8.35 1.02 15.92
N ARG A 16 -8.63 0.93 17.23
CA ARG A 16 -8.66 -0.35 17.95
C ARG A 16 -9.85 -1.20 17.52
N ILE A 17 -11.01 -0.55 17.41
CA ILE A 17 -12.26 -1.20 16.98
C ILE A 17 -12.18 -1.48 15.47
N ALA A 18 -11.69 -0.52 14.69
CA ALA A 18 -11.51 -0.65 13.26
C ALA A 18 -10.66 -1.87 12.88
N TYR A 19 -9.63 -2.19 13.66
CA TYR A 19 -8.79 -3.36 13.43
C TYR A 19 -9.60 -4.67 13.38
N THR A 20 -10.68 -4.79 14.15
CA THR A 20 -11.49 -6.02 14.19
C THR A 20 -12.62 -6.04 13.17
N TYR A 21 -12.89 -4.94 12.45
CA TYR A 21 -14.00 -4.80 11.50
C TYR A 21 -14.13 -5.98 10.55
N THR A 22 -15.33 -6.53 10.43
CA THR A 22 -15.72 -7.48 9.39
C THR A 22 -15.66 -6.82 8.01
N LEU A 23 -15.69 -7.64 6.95
CA LEU A 23 -15.72 -7.13 5.57
C LEU A 23 -16.89 -6.16 5.33
N ASN A 24 -18.08 -6.49 5.85
CA ASN A 24 -19.25 -5.62 5.74
C ASN A 24 -19.06 -4.30 6.49
N GLN A 25 -18.45 -4.31 7.68
CA GLN A 25 -18.14 -3.08 8.41
C GLN A 25 -17.13 -2.20 7.65
N ILE A 26 -16.14 -2.80 6.97
CA ILE A 26 -15.23 -2.07 6.09
C ILE A 26 -16.02 -1.40 4.95
N TYR A 27 -16.90 -2.12 4.26
CA TYR A 27 -17.70 -1.54 3.18
C TYR A 27 -18.67 -0.47 3.64
N ASN A 28 -19.27 -0.65 4.82
CA ASN A 28 -20.13 0.37 5.43
C ASN A 28 -19.32 1.62 5.74
N PHE A 29 -18.11 1.49 6.29
CA PHE A 29 -17.22 2.63 6.51
C PHE A 29 -16.88 3.35 5.21
N LEU A 30 -16.46 2.63 4.16
CA LEU A 30 -16.17 3.24 2.85
C LEU A 30 -17.40 3.96 2.27
N ALA A 31 -18.59 3.39 2.45
CA ALA A 31 -19.85 4.00 2.02
C ALA A 31 -20.18 5.26 2.84
N ASP A 32 -19.98 5.21 4.15
CA ASP A 32 -20.26 6.33 5.04
C ASP A 32 -19.36 7.54 4.74
N VAL A 33 -18.07 7.30 4.47
CA VAL A 33 -17.12 8.34 4.03
C VAL A 33 -17.61 9.09 2.80
N VAL A 34 -18.12 8.39 1.79
CA VAL A 34 -18.59 9.05 0.55
C VAL A 34 -19.98 9.66 0.67
N ASN A 35 -20.83 9.13 1.57
CA ASN A 35 -22.20 9.61 1.79
C ASN A 35 -22.27 10.76 2.79
N GLN A 36 -21.33 10.84 3.73
CA GLN A 36 -21.26 11.85 4.80
C GLN A 36 -19.88 12.52 4.88
N PRO A 37 -19.33 13.05 3.77
CA PRO A 37 -17.94 13.51 3.70
C PRO A 37 -17.61 14.64 4.69
N GLY A 38 -18.59 15.47 5.04
CA GLY A 38 -18.43 16.53 6.04
C GLY A 38 -18.03 16.01 7.44
N PHE A 39 -18.51 14.83 7.85
CA PHE A 39 -18.13 14.24 9.14
C PHE A 39 -16.66 13.83 9.19
N TYR A 40 -16.07 13.53 8.04
CA TYR A 40 -14.68 13.12 7.91
C TYR A 40 -13.72 14.28 7.62
N GLY A 41 -14.24 15.51 7.49
CA GLY A 41 -13.46 16.69 7.14
C GLY A 41 -13.04 16.74 5.66
N ILE A 42 -13.78 16.06 4.79
CA ILE A 42 -13.49 15.96 3.35
C ILE A 42 -14.15 17.13 2.62
N THR A 43 -13.41 17.78 1.72
CA THR A 43 -13.92 18.88 0.91
C THR A 43 -14.78 18.37 -0.24
N ILE A 44 -15.72 19.20 -0.72
CA ILE A 44 -16.63 18.80 -1.82
C ILE A 44 -15.90 18.40 -3.10
N ASN A 45 -14.71 18.95 -3.32
CA ASN A 45 -13.89 18.69 -4.50
C ASN A 45 -13.25 17.30 -4.49
N ASP A 46 -13.08 16.68 -3.31
CA ASP A 46 -12.43 15.39 -3.17
C ASP A 46 -13.42 14.20 -3.20
N ILE A 47 -14.73 14.46 -3.07
CA ILE A 47 -15.75 13.41 -2.95
C ILE A 47 -15.85 12.56 -4.22
N SER A 48 -15.84 13.20 -5.40
CA SER A 48 -16.01 12.52 -6.69
C SER A 48 -14.93 11.45 -6.89
N GLU A 49 -13.70 11.76 -6.52
CA GLU A 49 -12.58 10.82 -6.56
C GLU A 49 -12.77 9.66 -5.57
N LEU A 50 -13.17 9.93 -4.32
CA LEU A 50 -13.41 8.88 -3.34
C LEU A 50 -14.55 7.93 -3.76
N VAL A 51 -15.60 8.45 -4.39
CA VAL A 51 -16.69 7.64 -4.98
C VAL A 51 -16.14 6.68 -6.03
N LEU A 52 -15.27 7.15 -6.92
CA LEU A 52 -14.65 6.33 -7.95
C LEU A 52 -13.72 5.27 -7.35
N ILE A 53 -12.83 5.65 -6.42
CA ILE A 53 -11.93 4.71 -5.74
C ILE A 53 -12.73 3.64 -5.01
N ARG A 54 -13.81 4.00 -4.30
CA ARG A 54 -14.70 3.03 -3.65
C ARG A 54 -15.31 2.05 -4.65
N GLY A 55 -15.81 2.55 -5.78
CA GLY A 55 -16.35 1.70 -6.86
C GLY A 55 -15.33 0.67 -7.34
N GLU A 56 -14.10 1.11 -7.57
CA GLU A 56 -12.98 0.25 -7.98
C GLU A 56 -12.61 -0.79 -6.92
N ILE A 57 -12.59 -0.43 -5.64
CA ILE A 57 -12.36 -1.38 -4.54
C ILE A 57 -13.41 -2.49 -4.60
N LEU A 58 -14.70 -2.13 -4.60
CA LEU A 58 -15.81 -3.10 -4.58
C LEU A 58 -15.81 -4.03 -5.79
N ARG A 59 -15.45 -3.49 -6.96
CA ARG A 59 -15.37 -4.24 -8.22
C ARG A 59 -14.28 -5.32 -8.20
N LEU A 60 -13.21 -5.10 -7.43
CA LEU A 60 -12.04 -5.97 -7.34
C LEU A 60 -12.00 -6.84 -6.08
N SER A 61 -12.86 -6.61 -5.09
CA SER A 61 -12.78 -7.25 -3.78
C SER A 61 -13.82 -8.37 -3.58
N LEU A 62 -13.70 -9.08 -2.46
CA LEU A 62 -14.66 -10.10 -2.04
C LEU A 62 -16.03 -9.51 -1.63
N PRO A 63 -17.10 -10.31 -1.48
CA PRO A 63 -17.22 -11.70 -1.91
C PRO A 63 -17.59 -11.85 -3.39
N ARG A 64 -18.05 -10.76 -4.05
CA ARG A 64 -18.64 -10.79 -5.40
C ARG A 64 -18.22 -9.60 -6.27
N GLY A 65 -17.00 -9.08 -6.10
CA GLY A 65 -16.48 -8.09 -7.04
C GLY A 65 -16.58 -8.61 -8.46
N GLU A 66 -17.25 -7.85 -9.32
CA GLU A 66 -17.64 -8.31 -10.66
C GLU A 66 -16.44 -8.76 -11.49
N GLU A 67 -15.30 -8.09 -11.36
CA GLU A 67 -14.05 -8.47 -12.05
C GLU A 67 -13.19 -9.46 -11.27
N TYR A 68 -13.37 -9.54 -9.95
CA TYR A 68 -12.69 -10.54 -9.14
C TYR A 68 -13.13 -11.96 -9.56
N ASP A 69 -14.44 -12.19 -9.64
CA ASP A 69 -15.02 -13.51 -9.91
C ASP A 69 -15.48 -13.74 -11.37
N ALA A 70 -15.21 -12.78 -12.27
CA ALA A 70 -15.55 -12.93 -13.68
C ALA A 70 -14.99 -14.23 -14.27
N ALA A 71 -15.89 -15.07 -14.79
CA ALA A 71 -15.54 -16.38 -15.37
C ALA A 71 -14.53 -16.24 -16.52
N ALA A 72 -14.69 -15.20 -17.36
CA ALA A 72 -13.76 -14.90 -18.44
C ALA A 72 -12.35 -14.53 -17.95
N LEU A 73 -12.21 -14.00 -16.72
CA LEU A 73 -10.96 -13.48 -16.17
C LEU A 73 -10.24 -14.45 -15.24
N ARG A 74 -10.61 -15.74 -15.24
CA ARG A 74 -9.97 -16.73 -14.36
C ARG A 74 -8.46 -16.87 -14.60
N PRO A 75 -7.63 -17.12 -13.57
CA PRO A 75 -8.02 -17.35 -12.17
C PRO A 75 -8.49 -16.06 -11.45
N ARG A 76 -9.19 -16.23 -10.32
CA ARG A 76 -9.71 -15.11 -9.50
C ARG A 76 -8.56 -14.26 -8.98
N GLN A 77 -8.60 -12.95 -9.18
CA GLN A 77 -7.57 -12.02 -8.71
C GLN A 77 -8.15 -10.64 -8.42
N HIS A 78 -7.53 -9.95 -7.46
CA HIS A 78 -7.89 -8.60 -6.99
C HIS A 78 -7.12 -7.51 -7.75
N ILE A 79 -6.77 -7.78 -9.01
CA ILE A 79 -6.07 -6.89 -9.92
C ILE A 79 -7.00 -6.55 -11.09
N HIS A 80 -7.11 -5.24 -11.38
CA HIS A 80 -7.89 -4.74 -12.49
C HIS A 80 -7.25 -5.15 -13.84
N ARG A 81 -7.99 -5.93 -14.63
CA ARG A 81 -7.43 -6.57 -15.83
C ARG A 81 -8.50 -6.89 -16.87
N ALA A 82 -8.06 -7.00 -18.12
CA ALA A 82 -8.85 -7.54 -19.22
C ALA A 82 -8.11 -8.69 -19.90
N ILE A 83 -8.82 -9.49 -20.70
CA ILE A 83 -8.18 -10.51 -21.53
C ILE A 83 -7.35 -9.83 -22.61
N ASN A 84 -6.12 -10.30 -22.75
CA ASN A 84 -5.24 -9.90 -23.83
C ASN A 84 -5.68 -10.58 -25.13
N PRO A 85 -6.11 -9.85 -26.18
CA PRO A 85 -6.54 -10.45 -27.44
C PRO A 85 -5.44 -11.26 -28.14
N ARG A 86 -4.17 -11.04 -27.79
CA ARG A 86 -3.03 -11.78 -28.34
C ARG A 86 -2.73 -13.07 -27.57
N TRP A 87 -3.43 -13.35 -26.48
CA TRP A 87 -3.23 -14.56 -25.69
C TRP A 87 -3.73 -15.80 -26.43
N SER A 88 -2.89 -16.83 -26.50
CA SER A 88 -3.27 -18.15 -27.01
C SER A 88 -2.57 -19.26 -26.24
N ALA A 89 -3.07 -20.49 -26.38
CA ALA A 89 -2.43 -21.65 -25.78
C ALA A 89 -1.01 -21.92 -26.31
N THR A 90 -0.70 -21.45 -27.51
CA THR A 90 0.58 -21.69 -28.20
C THR A 90 1.66 -20.66 -27.87
N ASN A 91 1.31 -19.52 -27.24
CA ASN A 91 2.26 -18.44 -26.95
C ASN A 91 2.38 -18.08 -25.45
N ARG A 92 1.92 -18.99 -24.57
CA ARG A 92 1.77 -18.74 -23.12
C ARG A 92 3.04 -18.28 -22.41
N THR A 93 4.21 -18.68 -22.87
CA THR A 93 5.50 -18.29 -22.27
C THR A 93 5.97 -16.88 -22.64
N ARG A 94 5.42 -16.30 -23.72
CA ARG A 94 5.85 -15.00 -24.25
C ARG A 94 4.82 -13.90 -24.05
N VAL A 95 3.54 -14.27 -24.02
CA VAL A 95 2.42 -13.34 -23.91
C VAL A 95 1.77 -13.54 -22.54
N SER A 96 1.25 -12.47 -21.93
CA SER A 96 0.41 -12.61 -20.74
C SER A 96 -1.05 -12.80 -21.17
N LYS A 97 -1.79 -13.65 -20.44
CA LYS A 97 -3.24 -13.77 -20.60
C LYS A 97 -3.98 -12.45 -20.41
N PHE A 98 -3.42 -11.58 -19.57
CA PHE A 98 -4.07 -10.36 -19.16
C PHE A 98 -3.34 -9.12 -19.64
N THR A 99 -4.11 -8.11 -19.99
CA THR A 99 -3.66 -6.71 -20.03
C THR A 99 -4.05 -6.04 -18.72
N LEU A 100 -3.14 -5.24 -18.18
CA LEU A 100 -3.37 -4.51 -16.94
C LEU A 100 -4.21 -3.26 -17.21
N LEU A 101 -5.34 -3.15 -16.54
CA LEU A 101 -6.17 -1.95 -16.53
C LEU A 101 -5.85 -1.13 -15.28
N ARG A 102 -6.05 0.19 -15.32
CA ARG A 102 -5.59 1.10 -14.25
C ARG A 102 -6.65 2.09 -13.83
N TYR A 103 -6.72 2.33 -12.54
CA TYR A 103 -7.23 3.59 -11.99
C TYR A 103 -6.09 4.61 -11.99
N GLN A 104 -6.34 5.88 -12.29
CA GLN A 104 -5.30 6.91 -12.35
C GLN A 104 -5.58 8.02 -11.35
N HIS A 105 -4.62 8.28 -10.48
CA HIS A 105 -4.64 9.37 -9.50
C HIS A 105 -3.33 10.15 -9.60
N ASP A 106 -3.40 11.46 -9.84
CA ASP A 106 -2.24 12.33 -10.05
C ASP A 106 -1.19 11.74 -11.00
N TRP A 107 -1.66 11.20 -12.13
CA TRP A 107 -0.83 10.54 -13.15
C TRP A 107 -0.13 9.25 -12.71
N VAL A 108 -0.37 8.80 -11.48
CA VAL A 108 0.12 7.54 -10.96
C VAL A 108 -0.96 6.47 -11.11
N PRO A 109 -0.65 5.35 -11.77
CA PRO A 109 -1.60 4.25 -11.95
C PRO A 109 -1.71 3.39 -10.68
N PHE A 110 -2.93 2.98 -10.34
CA PHE A 110 -3.29 2.03 -9.29
C PHE A 110 -3.99 0.83 -9.92
N TRP A 111 -3.79 -0.36 -9.35
CA TRP A 111 -4.17 -1.61 -10.02
C TRP A 111 -4.89 -2.62 -9.14
N SER A 112 -4.64 -2.62 -7.83
CA SER A 112 -5.18 -3.63 -6.92
C SER A 112 -6.12 -3.04 -5.88
N ALA A 113 -7.03 -3.88 -5.38
CA ALA A 113 -7.92 -3.51 -4.27
C ALA A 113 -7.13 -3.02 -3.03
N THR A 114 -5.95 -3.58 -2.78
CA THR A 114 -5.10 -3.18 -1.64
C THR A 114 -4.44 -1.82 -1.86
N ASP A 115 -4.00 -1.51 -3.08
CA ASP A 115 -3.44 -0.18 -3.38
C ASP A 115 -4.53 0.88 -3.29
N LEU A 116 -5.70 0.59 -3.85
CA LEU A 116 -6.86 1.49 -3.85
C LEU A 116 -7.40 1.74 -2.44
N LEU A 117 -7.41 0.72 -1.56
CA LEU A 117 -7.74 0.94 -0.15
C LEU A 117 -6.72 1.87 0.52
N GLY A 118 -5.43 1.69 0.24
CA GLY A 118 -4.38 2.55 0.76
C GLY A 118 -4.59 3.99 0.33
N LEU A 119 -4.86 4.21 -0.96
CA LEU A 119 -5.20 5.52 -1.51
C LEU A 119 -6.45 6.12 -0.88
N PHE A 120 -7.55 5.36 -0.79
CA PHE A 120 -8.81 5.81 -0.21
C PHE A 120 -8.62 6.33 1.22
N LEU A 121 -7.98 5.52 2.08
CA LEU A 121 -7.74 5.90 3.48
C LEU A 121 -6.81 7.11 3.58
N SER A 122 -5.81 7.23 2.70
CA SER A 122 -4.89 8.36 2.67
C SER A 122 -5.56 9.67 2.20
N ARG A 123 -6.68 9.57 1.47
CA ARG A 123 -7.47 10.70 0.97
C ARG A 123 -8.68 11.02 1.86
N THR A 124 -9.02 10.15 2.82
CA THR A 124 -10.17 10.34 3.71
C THR A 124 -9.96 11.49 4.70
N GLY A 125 -8.72 11.80 5.08
CA GLY A 125 -8.42 12.95 5.93
C GLY A 125 -6.97 12.99 6.40
N SER A 126 -6.58 14.12 6.98
CA SER A 126 -5.24 14.34 7.53
C SER A 126 -5.02 13.59 8.85
N ALA A 127 -3.76 13.45 9.26
CA ALA A 127 -3.44 12.95 10.59
C ALA A 127 -3.94 13.94 11.67
N PRO A 128 -4.48 13.45 12.80
CA PRO A 128 -4.90 14.32 13.90
C PRO A 128 -3.71 15.05 14.54
N THR A 129 -3.98 16.19 15.19
CA THR A 129 -2.95 16.92 15.95
C THR A 129 -2.33 16.03 17.02
N GLY A 130 -1.00 16.04 17.14
CA GLY A 130 -0.27 15.17 18.07
C GLY A 130 -0.13 13.72 17.59
N ALA A 131 -0.45 13.43 16.32
CA ALA A 131 -0.16 12.15 15.71
C ALA A 131 1.34 11.86 15.73
N THR A 132 1.68 10.66 16.20
CA THR A 132 3.02 10.11 16.25
C THR A 132 3.00 8.72 15.66
N LYS A 133 4.20 8.15 15.48
CA LYS A 133 4.35 6.74 15.12
C LYS A 133 3.51 5.83 16.02
N ARG A 134 3.55 6.05 17.34
CA ARG A 134 2.99 5.15 18.36
C ARG A 134 1.47 5.23 18.46
N ASN A 135 0.93 6.45 18.46
CA ASN A 135 -0.48 6.69 18.76
C ASN A 135 -1.39 6.80 17.54
N PHE A 136 -0.85 6.90 16.31
CA PHE A 136 -1.65 7.06 15.10
C PHE A 136 -1.14 6.24 13.91
N TYR A 137 0.10 6.48 13.44
CA TYR A 137 0.55 5.90 12.17
C TYR A 137 0.71 4.37 12.24
N LEU A 138 1.24 3.82 13.34
CA LEU A 138 1.34 2.37 13.53
C LEU A 138 -0.03 1.71 13.67
N PRO A 139 -0.95 2.21 14.53
CA PRO A 139 -2.32 1.71 14.58
C PRO A 139 -3.04 1.76 13.23
N LEU A 140 -2.93 2.87 12.49
CA LEU A 140 -3.55 3.01 11.18
C LEU A 140 -2.97 2.02 10.16
N THR A 141 -1.65 1.82 10.17
CA THR A 141 -0.98 0.83 9.31
C THR A 141 -1.47 -0.58 9.62
N ALA A 142 -1.66 -0.92 10.90
CA ALA A 142 -2.21 -2.19 11.33
C ALA A 142 -3.66 -2.39 10.87
N VAL A 143 -4.51 -1.38 11.02
CA VAL A 143 -5.89 -1.39 10.52
C VAL A 143 -5.92 -1.61 9.01
N TYR A 144 -5.13 -0.83 8.27
CA TYR A 144 -5.02 -0.95 6.82
C TYR A 144 -4.59 -2.36 6.39
N GLY A 145 -3.54 -2.92 7.00
CA GLY A 145 -3.09 -4.29 6.70
C GLY A 145 -4.15 -5.33 7.00
N LYS A 146 -4.85 -5.20 8.14
CA LYS A 146 -5.92 -6.12 8.52
C LYS A 146 -7.09 -6.03 7.54
N TRP A 147 -7.45 -4.82 7.09
CA TRP A 147 -8.50 -4.62 6.10
C TRP A 147 -8.10 -5.18 4.73
N CYS A 148 -6.86 -4.98 4.29
CA CYS A 148 -6.31 -5.64 3.10
C CYS A 148 -6.53 -7.16 3.15
N SER A 149 -6.22 -7.81 4.28
CA SER A 149 -6.40 -9.26 4.46
C SER A 149 -7.86 -9.74 4.41
N LYS A 150 -8.83 -8.84 4.64
CA LYS A 150 -10.26 -9.14 4.58
C LYS A 150 -10.86 -8.87 3.20
N LEU A 151 -10.29 -7.91 2.46
CA LEU A 151 -10.72 -7.57 1.10
C LEU A 151 -10.33 -8.65 0.08
N ILE A 152 -9.23 -9.35 0.33
CA ILE A 152 -8.65 -10.30 -0.62
C ILE A 152 -8.71 -11.74 -0.12
N ARG A 153 -8.89 -12.70 -1.03
CA ARG A 153 -8.87 -14.15 -0.74
C ARG A 153 -7.47 -14.74 -0.80
N THR A 154 -6.59 -14.13 -1.59
CA THR A 154 -5.21 -14.56 -1.77
C THR A 154 -4.39 -14.25 -0.51
N ASP A 155 -3.13 -14.65 -0.52
CA ASP A 155 -2.17 -14.21 0.50
C ASP A 155 -2.18 -12.68 0.66
N PRO A 156 -2.28 -12.15 1.90
CA PRO A 156 -2.25 -10.73 2.17
C PRO A 156 -0.89 -10.13 1.76
N PRO A 157 -0.82 -8.80 1.54
CA PRO A 157 0.44 -8.10 1.42
C PRO A 157 1.42 -8.53 2.50
N PHE A 158 2.63 -8.92 2.11
CA PHE A 158 3.66 -9.36 3.05
C PHE A 158 4.06 -8.23 4.00
N VAL A 159 4.10 -7.00 3.49
CA VAL A 159 4.34 -5.79 4.26
C VAL A 159 3.28 -4.75 3.89
N VAL A 160 2.82 -4.01 4.90
CA VAL A 160 2.07 -2.76 4.73
C VAL A 160 2.82 -1.63 5.42
N GLN A 161 2.57 -0.40 5.00
CA GLN A 161 3.44 0.72 5.32
C GLN A 161 2.65 2.01 5.35
N CYS A 162 3.06 2.94 6.21
CA CYS A 162 2.57 4.31 6.23
C CYS A 162 3.76 5.26 6.19
N THR A 163 3.78 6.17 5.20
CA THR A 163 4.72 7.29 5.10
C THR A 163 3.95 8.54 5.43
N TRP A 164 4.54 9.47 6.17
CA TRP A 164 3.96 10.77 6.40
C TRP A 164 4.99 11.87 6.20
N ARG A 165 4.50 13.07 5.92
CA ARG A 165 5.29 14.28 5.78
C ARG A 165 4.83 15.30 6.81
N GLU A 166 5.79 15.86 7.52
CA GLU A 166 5.55 16.99 8.42
C GLU A 166 6.02 18.26 7.73
N ALA A 167 5.13 19.23 7.57
CA ALA A 167 5.45 20.54 7.01
C ALA A 167 4.98 21.63 7.99
N PRO A 168 5.81 22.64 8.31
CA PRO A 168 5.44 23.72 9.20
C PRO A 168 4.16 24.41 8.73
N GLY A 169 3.17 24.52 9.62
CA GLY A 169 1.89 25.17 9.30
C GLY A 169 0.92 24.34 8.47
N GLU A 170 1.27 23.12 8.07
CA GLU A 170 0.38 22.19 7.37
C GLU A 170 -0.02 21.02 8.27
N TRP A 171 -1.22 20.49 8.02
CA TRP A 171 -1.60 19.20 8.59
C TRP A 171 -0.75 18.10 7.98
N ALA A 172 -0.24 17.18 8.81
CA ALA A 172 0.59 16.09 8.33
C ALA A 172 -0.19 15.23 7.34
N ARG A 173 0.35 15.13 6.12
CA ARG A 173 -0.17 14.27 5.05
C ARG A 173 0.49 12.91 5.16
N PHE A 174 -0.27 11.85 4.97
CA PHE A 174 0.26 10.50 4.97
C PHE A 174 -0.25 9.70 3.77
N LEU A 175 0.49 8.65 3.41
CA LEU A 175 0.09 7.69 2.41
C LEU A 175 0.35 6.27 2.91
N LEU A 176 -0.64 5.41 2.71
CA LEU A 176 -0.58 3.99 2.99
C LEU A 176 -0.18 3.21 1.73
N GLY A 177 0.63 2.17 1.90
CA GLY A 177 1.07 1.32 0.81
C GLY A 177 1.22 -0.13 1.23
N ALA A 178 1.01 -1.03 0.28
CA ALA A 178 1.11 -2.47 0.46
C ALA A 178 2.13 -3.06 -0.52
N SER A 179 2.89 -4.06 -0.07
CA SER A 179 3.68 -4.87 -0.99
C SER A 179 2.73 -5.57 -1.95
N MET A 180 3.14 -5.70 -3.22
CA MET A 180 2.30 -6.27 -4.28
C MET A 180 1.64 -7.60 -3.86
N ALA A 181 0.30 -7.64 -3.90
CA ALA A 181 -0.53 -8.77 -3.47
C ALA A 181 -1.74 -8.93 -4.40
N GLY A 182 -2.68 -9.82 -4.07
CA GLY A 182 -3.96 -9.92 -4.78
C GLY A 182 -3.90 -10.58 -6.16
N HIS A 183 -2.75 -11.09 -6.57
CA HIS A 183 -2.52 -11.71 -7.88
C HIS A 183 -2.32 -13.22 -7.76
N GLU A 184 -2.61 -13.92 -8.85
CA GLU A 184 -2.29 -15.33 -9.05
C GLU A 184 -1.40 -15.44 -10.29
N ILE A 185 -0.24 -16.07 -10.17
CA ILE A 185 0.71 -16.22 -11.27
C ILE A 185 0.97 -17.70 -11.47
N ASP A 186 0.54 -18.18 -12.61
CA ASP A 186 0.83 -19.52 -13.12
C ASP A 186 1.19 -19.41 -14.61
N THR A 187 2.29 -20.03 -15.03
CA THR A 187 2.77 -19.89 -16.42
C THR A 187 1.86 -20.60 -17.43
N VAL A 188 1.10 -21.59 -17.01
CA VAL A 188 0.13 -22.33 -17.83
C VAL A 188 -1.19 -21.56 -17.92
N GLU A 189 -1.68 -21.02 -16.80
CA GLU A 189 -2.99 -20.33 -16.75
C GLU A 189 -2.93 -18.85 -17.11
N THR A 190 -1.84 -18.16 -16.75
CA THR A 190 -1.70 -16.69 -16.84
C THR A 190 -0.54 -16.23 -17.71
N GLY A 191 0.37 -17.15 -18.06
CA GLY A 191 1.51 -16.89 -18.93
C GLY A 191 2.51 -15.91 -18.34
N ALA A 192 2.92 -14.91 -19.14
CA ALA A 192 3.89 -13.89 -18.72
C ALA A 192 3.32 -12.84 -17.73
N TRP A 193 2.20 -13.10 -17.04
CA TRP A 193 1.50 -12.13 -16.20
C TRP A 193 2.36 -11.52 -15.11
N GLY A 194 3.17 -12.33 -14.43
CA GLY A 194 4.11 -11.82 -13.44
C GLY A 194 5.05 -10.75 -13.99
N HIS A 195 5.51 -10.87 -15.25
CA HIS A 195 6.37 -9.84 -15.86
C HIS A 195 5.62 -8.52 -16.10
N VAL A 196 4.35 -8.59 -16.48
CA VAL A 196 3.48 -7.41 -16.68
C VAL A 196 3.33 -6.66 -15.35
N LEU A 197 2.95 -7.36 -14.28
CA LEU A 197 2.79 -6.78 -12.95
C LEU A 197 4.07 -6.13 -12.44
N ASN A 198 5.19 -6.87 -12.49
CA ASN A 198 6.47 -6.35 -12.02
C ASN A 198 6.92 -5.11 -12.79
N ARG A 199 6.59 -5.01 -14.09
CA ARG A 199 6.97 -3.86 -14.90
C ARG A 199 6.09 -2.65 -14.54
N ALA A 200 4.79 -2.88 -14.38
CA ALA A 200 3.84 -1.85 -14.01
C ALA A 200 4.24 -1.20 -12.67
N TRP A 201 4.45 -1.99 -11.62
CA TRP A 201 4.86 -1.45 -10.31
C TRP A 201 6.25 -0.81 -10.33
N TYR A 202 7.20 -1.34 -11.10
CA TYR A 202 8.49 -0.68 -11.31
C TYR A 202 8.31 0.71 -11.91
N ASN A 203 7.39 0.87 -12.86
CA ASN A 203 7.16 2.15 -13.54
C ASN A 203 6.61 3.24 -12.59
N VAL A 204 6.01 2.89 -11.45
CA VAL A 204 5.57 3.87 -10.44
C VAL A 204 6.74 4.68 -9.90
N ILE A 205 7.90 4.03 -9.70
CA ILE A 205 9.10 4.66 -9.14
C ILE A 205 10.18 4.91 -10.21
N CYS A 206 9.92 4.53 -11.46
CA CYS A 206 10.87 4.74 -12.55
C CYS A 206 11.00 6.23 -12.81
N SER A 207 12.17 6.77 -12.50
CA SER A 207 12.55 8.16 -12.71
C SER A 207 13.82 8.22 -13.53
N GLU A 208 14.13 9.39 -14.10
CA GLU A 208 15.37 9.58 -14.86
C GLU A 208 16.60 9.33 -13.99
N LEU A 209 16.57 9.76 -12.72
CA LEU A 209 17.62 9.47 -11.74
C LEU A 209 17.86 7.97 -11.56
N LEU A 210 16.79 7.17 -11.51
CA LEU A 210 16.89 5.72 -11.38
C LEU A 210 17.60 5.11 -12.61
N LYS A 211 17.28 5.58 -13.81
CA LYS A 211 17.92 5.14 -15.05
C LYS A 211 19.38 5.58 -15.14
N LEU A 212 19.70 6.82 -14.78
CA LEU A 212 21.07 7.36 -14.78
C LEU A 212 22.00 6.59 -13.83
N LYS A 213 21.46 6.06 -12.74
CA LYS A 213 22.19 5.15 -11.82
C LYS A 213 22.38 3.74 -12.38
N GLY A 214 21.89 3.44 -13.58
CA GLY A 214 21.95 2.11 -14.19
C GLY A 214 20.91 1.12 -13.63
N TRP A 215 19.94 1.60 -12.84
CA TRP A 215 18.92 0.75 -12.27
C TRP A 215 17.80 0.46 -13.26
N SER A 216 17.28 -0.76 -13.20
CA SER A 216 16.15 -1.21 -14.01
C SER A 216 15.29 -2.20 -13.24
N GLN A 217 14.17 -2.62 -13.84
CA GLN A 217 13.37 -3.71 -13.27
C GLN A 217 14.21 -4.98 -13.00
N ARG A 218 15.20 -5.28 -13.85
CA ARG A 218 16.04 -6.49 -13.77
C ARG A 218 17.36 -6.28 -13.04
N VAL A 219 17.77 -5.03 -12.84
CA VAL A 219 19.02 -4.66 -12.18
C VAL A 219 18.69 -3.75 -11.01
N SER A 220 18.85 -4.28 -9.80
CA SER A 220 18.54 -3.56 -8.56
C SER A 220 19.58 -3.87 -7.48
N PRO A 221 19.73 -3.02 -6.46
CA PRO A 221 20.63 -3.26 -5.34
C PRO A 221 20.41 -4.62 -4.68
N SER A 222 19.14 -5.03 -4.50
CA SER A 222 18.84 -6.35 -3.94
C SER A 222 19.26 -7.49 -4.85
N ILE A 223 19.18 -7.34 -6.17
CA ILE A 223 19.62 -8.36 -7.13
C ILE A 223 21.13 -8.42 -7.22
N GLN A 224 21.82 -7.27 -7.21
CA GLN A 224 23.29 -7.26 -7.17
C GLN A 224 23.82 -7.91 -5.89
N ALA A 225 23.22 -7.60 -4.73
CA ALA A 225 23.68 -8.14 -3.45
C ALA A 225 23.36 -9.63 -3.25
N ARG A 226 22.30 -10.16 -3.86
CA ARG A 226 21.78 -11.52 -3.56
C ARG A 226 21.66 -12.44 -4.79
N GLY A 227 22.02 -11.95 -5.97
CA GLY A 227 21.81 -12.61 -7.26
C GLY A 227 20.36 -12.60 -7.73
N ALA A 228 20.14 -12.88 -9.01
CA ALA A 228 18.81 -12.83 -9.65
C ALA A 228 17.77 -13.80 -9.06
N LYS A 229 18.22 -14.91 -8.45
CA LYS A 229 17.33 -15.92 -7.85
C LYS A 229 16.78 -15.53 -6.48
N ARG A 230 17.57 -14.81 -5.67
CA ARG A 230 17.21 -14.46 -4.27
C ARG A 230 16.97 -12.96 -4.06
N GLY A 231 17.42 -12.13 -5.00
CA GLY A 231 17.17 -10.69 -4.98
C GLY A 231 15.75 -10.33 -5.40
N LYS A 232 15.29 -9.17 -4.94
CA LYS A 232 13.98 -8.62 -5.28
C LYS A 232 14.12 -7.57 -6.37
N GLN A 233 13.18 -7.52 -7.30
CA GLN A 233 13.05 -6.42 -8.25
C GLN A 233 12.51 -5.15 -7.55
N PHE A 234 12.72 -4.00 -8.17
CA PHE A 234 12.07 -2.74 -7.77
C PHE A 234 10.54 -2.81 -7.92
N GLY A 235 9.82 -1.96 -7.18
CA GLY A 235 8.37 -1.79 -7.28
C GLY A 235 7.51 -2.80 -6.49
N ARG A 236 8.08 -3.87 -5.94
CA ARG A 236 7.29 -4.87 -5.16
C ARG A 236 7.01 -4.46 -3.72
N CYS A 237 7.65 -3.39 -3.25
CA CYS A 237 7.69 -3.02 -1.85
C CYS A 237 6.48 -2.17 -1.48
N SER A 238 6.08 -2.21 -0.21
CA SER A 238 5.00 -1.40 0.34
C SER A 238 5.25 0.11 0.22
N GLU A 239 6.52 0.49 0.17
CA GLU A 239 7.02 1.85 0.04
C GLU A 239 6.84 2.44 -1.37
N THR A 240 6.45 1.64 -2.37
CA THR A 240 6.43 2.05 -3.78
C THR A 240 5.55 3.28 -4.03
N TYR A 241 4.28 3.25 -3.61
CA TYR A 241 3.39 4.42 -3.74
C TYR A 241 3.73 5.51 -2.74
N PRO A 242 3.90 5.22 -1.43
CA PRO A 242 4.14 6.29 -0.46
C PRO A 242 5.39 7.12 -0.76
N LEU A 243 6.49 6.49 -1.20
CA LEU A 243 7.68 7.25 -1.64
C LEU A 243 7.43 8.04 -2.93
N ARG A 244 6.67 7.49 -3.88
CA ARG A 244 6.35 8.21 -5.11
C ARG A 244 5.59 9.50 -4.84
N PHE A 245 4.61 9.47 -3.93
CA PHE A 245 3.78 10.65 -3.63
C PHE A 245 4.43 11.62 -2.65
N LEU A 246 5.09 11.11 -1.61
CA LEU A 246 5.56 11.92 -0.49
C LEU A 246 7.05 12.22 -0.52
N LEU A 247 7.83 11.61 -1.41
CA LEU A 247 9.28 11.85 -1.49
C LEU A 247 9.74 12.29 -2.88
N CYS A 248 9.26 11.68 -3.95
CA CYS A 248 9.69 12.02 -5.31
C CYS A 248 9.35 13.46 -5.67
N GLY A 249 10.38 14.28 -5.94
CA GLY A 249 10.22 15.66 -6.39
C GLY A 249 9.69 16.64 -5.33
N GLN A 250 9.77 16.28 -4.05
CA GLN A 250 9.33 17.14 -2.94
C GLN A 250 10.43 18.12 -2.53
N GLU A 251 10.04 19.28 -2.00
CA GLU A 251 10.95 20.36 -1.60
C GLU A 251 11.67 20.09 -0.27
N ALA A 252 11.05 19.33 0.65
CA ALA A 252 11.59 18.98 1.97
C ALA A 252 11.60 17.45 2.20
N PRO A 253 12.35 16.68 1.38
CA PRO A 253 12.37 15.22 1.45
C PRO A 253 12.92 14.68 2.78
N GLU A 254 13.68 15.48 3.52
CA GLU A 254 14.19 15.17 4.85
C GLU A 254 13.09 15.11 5.93
N ARG A 255 11.93 15.72 5.68
CA ARG A 255 10.77 15.71 6.60
C ARG A 255 9.77 14.61 6.31
N VAL A 256 10.24 13.58 5.61
CA VAL A 256 9.46 12.39 5.26
C VAL A 256 9.83 11.26 6.19
N TYR A 257 8.84 10.73 6.86
CA TYR A 257 8.95 9.69 7.87
C TYR A 257 8.16 8.46 7.44
N GLY A 258 8.49 7.30 8.01
CA GLY A 258 7.73 6.11 7.68
C GLY A 258 7.92 4.97 8.63
N LEU A 259 6.99 4.02 8.55
CA LEU A 259 7.10 2.73 9.21
C LEU A 259 6.50 1.65 8.32
N ALA A 260 7.08 0.46 8.40
CA ALA A 260 6.61 -0.73 7.71
C ALA A 260 6.30 -1.84 8.73
N LEU A 261 5.21 -2.58 8.50
CA LEU A 261 4.69 -3.62 9.36
C LEU A 261 4.44 -4.90 8.55
N SER A 262 4.97 -6.03 9.03
CA SER A 262 4.84 -7.30 8.34
C SER A 262 3.51 -8.01 8.59
N LYS A 263 3.11 -8.88 7.65
CA LYS A 263 1.86 -9.65 7.71
C LYS A 263 1.71 -10.53 8.94
N TRP A 264 2.82 -10.90 9.58
CA TRP A 264 2.82 -11.80 10.74
C TRP A 264 2.09 -11.20 11.93
N PHE A 265 2.18 -9.88 12.12
CA PHE A 265 1.38 -9.19 13.13
C PHE A 265 -0.12 -9.22 12.82
N LEU A 266 -0.50 -9.21 11.54
CA LEU A 266 -1.91 -9.16 11.11
C LEU A 266 -2.69 -10.44 11.48
N SER A 267 -2.02 -11.48 11.96
CA SER A 267 -2.66 -12.67 12.54
C SER A 267 -3.25 -12.41 13.95
N ALA A 268 -2.83 -11.35 14.64
CA ALA A 268 -3.36 -10.99 15.94
C ALA A 268 -4.89 -10.74 15.86
N PRO A 269 -5.68 -11.25 16.81
CA PRO A 269 -7.15 -11.11 16.76
C PRO A 269 -7.60 -9.68 17.08
N VAL A 270 -6.84 -8.96 17.89
CA VAL A 270 -7.10 -7.58 18.33
C VAL A 270 -5.85 -6.74 18.19
N TYR A 271 -6.02 -5.42 18.15
CA TYR A 271 -4.89 -4.49 18.11
C TYR A 271 -4.14 -4.49 19.45
N GLU A 272 -2.83 -4.71 19.39
CA GLU A 272 -1.91 -4.59 20.54
C GLU A 272 -1.36 -3.16 20.59
N ASP A 273 -1.75 -2.40 21.61
CA ASP A 273 -1.39 -1.00 21.86
C ASP A 273 -0.27 -0.81 22.89
N ARG A 274 0.35 -1.91 23.26
CA ARG A 274 1.45 -1.91 24.20
C ARG A 274 2.66 -1.30 23.51
N LEU A 275 3.49 -0.66 24.31
CA LEU A 275 4.78 -0.15 23.86
C LEU A 275 5.78 -1.28 23.50
N SER A 276 5.42 -2.55 23.73
CA SER A 276 6.22 -3.74 23.39
C SER A 276 5.35 -4.83 22.78
N GLY A 277 5.96 -5.95 22.38
CA GLY A 277 5.25 -7.14 21.95
C GLY A 277 5.25 -7.35 20.44
N LYS A 278 4.24 -8.09 19.94
CA LYS A 278 4.27 -8.60 18.57
C LYS A 278 4.21 -7.46 17.55
N ILE A 279 3.52 -6.37 17.83
CA ILE A 279 3.45 -5.24 16.90
C ILE A 279 4.83 -4.64 16.62
N TRP A 280 5.64 -4.46 17.67
CA TRP A 280 7.00 -3.91 17.58
C TRP A 280 7.99 -4.90 16.97
N ALA A 281 7.92 -6.17 17.38
CA ALA A 281 8.77 -7.23 16.84
C ALA A 281 8.56 -7.47 15.33
N ASN A 282 7.42 -7.04 14.79
CA ASN A 282 7.07 -7.22 13.39
C ASN A 282 7.22 -5.95 12.53
N LEU A 283 7.78 -4.87 13.10
CA LEU A 283 8.23 -3.71 12.32
C LEU A 283 9.44 -4.07 11.46
N TRP A 284 9.49 -3.51 10.26
CA TRP A 284 10.45 -3.87 9.23
C TRP A 284 11.26 -2.68 8.77
N ASP A 285 12.56 -2.90 8.54
CA ASP A 285 13.42 -1.92 7.90
C ASP A 285 13.18 -1.91 6.39
N PRO A 286 13.34 -0.74 5.73
CA PRO A 286 13.29 -0.66 4.28
C PRO A 286 14.33 -1.60 3.66
N CYS A 287 13.92 -2.31 2.62
CA CYS A 287 14.84 -3.22 1.92
C CYS A 287 15.91 -2.45 1.13
N LEU A 288 16.93 -3.15 0.60
CA LEU A 288 18.02 -2.53 -0.18
C LEU A 288 17.51 -1.65 -1.34
N ASN A 289 16.45 -2.08 -2.02
CA ASN A 289 15.85 -1.33 -3.11
C ASN A 289 15.18 -0.04 -2.60
N CYS A 290 14.40 -0.12 -1.52
CA CYS A 290 13.75 1.08 -0.96
C CYS A 290 14.76 2.06 -0.38
N LYS A 291 15.81 1.56 0.29
CA LYS A 291 16.93 2.40 0.78
C LYS A 291 17.59 3.18 -0.36
N GLU A 292 17.76 2.55 -1.53
CA GLU A 292 18.32 3.23 -2.70
C GLU A 292 17.37 4.31 -3.24
N VAL A 293 16.07 4.01 -3.37
CA VAL A 293 15.06 4.99 -3.80
C VAL A 293 15.01 6.19 -2.85
N ILE A 294 15.01 5.94 -1.53
CA ILE A 294 15.01 6.98 -0.50
C ILE A 294 16.22 7.90 -0.68
N ARG A 295 17.44 7.34 -0.80
CA ARG A 295 18.66 8.14 -1.00
C ARG A 295 18.63 8.93 -2.30
N MET A 296 18.20 8.31 -3.40
CA MET A 296 18.14 8.94 -4.70
C MET A 296 17.19 10.14 -4.72
N TRP A 297 16.13 10.12 -3.92
CA TRP A 297 15.18 11.21 -3.77
C TRP A 297 15.47 12.07 -2.53
N ASN A 298 16.70 12.05 -2.04
CA ASN A 298 17.21 12.88 -0.94
C ASN A 298 16.45 12.72 0.39
N GLY A 299 15.74 11.62 0.59
CA GLY A 299 15.10 11.31 1.86
C GLY A 299 16.10 10.84 2.91
N ASP A 300 15.78 11.06 4.19
CA ASP A 300 16.56 10.51 5.29
C ASP A 300 16.09 9.07 5.58
N ILE A 301 17.01 8.10 5.38
CA ILE A 301 16.72 6.70 5.70
C ILE A 301 16.39 6.53 7.18
N ASN A 302 17.03 7.28 8.07
CA ASN A 302 16.87 7.13 9.51
C ASN A 302 15.41 7.33 9.91
N HIS A 303 14.70 8.26 9.26
CA HIS A 303 13.29 8.56 9.49
C HIS A 303 12.31 7.44 9.07
N ILE A 304 12.79 6.43 8.35
CA ILE A 304 12.00 5.30 7.84
C ILE A 304 12.46 3.96 8.44
N LEU A 305 13.54 3.97 9.25
CA LEU A 305 13.98 2.77 9.97
C LEU A 305 12.96 2.34 11.02
N LYS A 306 12.87 1.03 11.25
CA LYS A 306 11.84 0.44 12.10
C LYS A 306 11.84 0.93 13.54
N TRP A 307 12.95 1.48 14.03
CA TRP A 307 13.10 1.98 15.40
C TRP A 307 13.01 3.50 15.54
N TYR A 308 12.92 4.24 14.45
CA TYR A 308 12.75 5.69 14.51
C TYR A 308 11.39 6.05 15.13
N GLY A 309 11.34 7.00 16.06
CA GLY A 309 10.08 7.37 16.72
C GLY A 309 9.55 6.29 17.68
N SER A 310 10.42 5.36 18.12
CA SER A 310 10.11 4.29 19.07
C SER A 310 10.59 4.60 20.49
N GLU A 311 10.96 5.84 20.80
CA GLU A 311 11.45 6.23 22.12
C GLU A 311 10.44 5.77 23.20
N GLY A 312 10.91 5.08 24.24
CA GLY A 312 10.06 4.53 25.30
C GLY A 312 9.33 3.21 24.97
N ALA A 313 9.43 2.68 23.75
CA ALA A 313 9.04 1.30 23.43
C ALA A 313 10.11 0.30 23.92
N PRO A 314 9.79 -0.76 24.69
CA PRO A 314 10.78 -1.78 25.01
C PRO A 314 11.36 -2.42 23.74
N GLN A 315 12.70 -2.49 23.72
CA GLN A 315 13.48 -3.18 22.70
C GLN A 315 13.33 -4.70 22.83
#